data_AF-A0A9P6IRF3-F1
#
_entry.id   AF-A0A9P6IRF3-F1
#
_cell.length_a   1.000
_cell.length_b   1.000
_cell.length_c   1.000
_cell.angle_alpha   90.00
_cell.angle_beta   90.00
_cell.angle_gamma   90.00
#
_symmetry.space_group_name_H-M   'P 1'
#
loop_
_entity.id
_entity.type
_entity.pdbx_description
1 polymer ?
#
loop_
_entity_poly.entity_id
_entity_poly.type
_entity_poly.pdbx_seq_one_letter_code
_entity_poly.pdbx_strand_id
1 'polypeptide(L)'
;VYYYISRGVISDAALNTLFCGYGAEYSPLCNGDTREYRNFLTTDIMKMKAQTFALLKSQLNPFYDRKISIIHWYDSAEHVIKIDTAPVSVEAISNWKSGSRSIEKELKKAGLTSPTYSFALGLVSNPSDASATMLTKGADKPTPLATLAEVQTRHLSELLQLRSFVESSHMPSPFGNAIISAFKSHPASPAEFHDTLFIALEL
;
A
#
# COMPACT_ATOMS: atom_id res chain seq x y z
N VAL A 1 1.44 18.68 -6.75
CA VAL A 1 0.30 18.08 -7.47
C VAL A 1 0.63 17.80 -8.94
N TYR A 2 0.88 18.82 -9.78
CA TYR A 2 1.17 18.62 -11.22
C TYR A 2 2.35 17.66 -11.51
N TYR A 3 3.41 17.70 -10.69
CA TYR A 3 4.51 16.72 -10.79
C TYR A 3 4.07 15.28 -10.55
N TYR A 4 3.15 15.02 -9.61
CA TYR A 4 2.66 13.67 -9.34
C TYR A 4 1.68 13.18 -10.40
N ILE A 5 0.89 14.08 -10.97
CA ILE A 5 0.03 13.78 -12.13
C ILE A 5 0.90 13.41 -13.34
N SER A 6 1.94 14.20 -13.65
CA SER A 6 2.80 13.93 -14.81
C SER A 6 3.60 12.62 -14.69
N ARG A 7 3.83 12.16 -13.45
CA ARG A 7 4.45 10.87 -13.15
C ARG A 7 3.45 9.71 -13.08
N GLY A 8 2.16 9.97 -13.27
CA GLY A 8 1.10 8.95 -13.18
C GLY A 8 0.88 8.40 -11.77
N VAL A 9 1.39 9.07 -10.73
CA VAL A 9 1.27 8.62 -9.33
C VAL A 9 -0.13 8.88 -8.77
N ILE A 10 -0.78 9.95 -9.25
CA ILE A 10 -2.14 10.31 -8.87
C ILE A 10 -2.98 10.38 -10.14
N SER A 11 -4.10 9.65 -10.17
CA SER A 11 -5.06 9.73 -11.26
C SER A 11 -5.76 11.09 -11.28
N ASP A 12 -5.94 11.60 -12.50
CA ASP A 12 -6.75 12.77 -12.79
C ASP A 12 -8.20 12.60 -12.32
N ALA A 13 -8.80 11.41 -12.47
CA ALA A 13 -10.15 11.11 -12.03
C ALA A 13 -10.33 11.27 -10.52
N ALA A 14 -9.34 10.82 -9.73
CA ALA A 14 -9.35 10.99 -8.28
C ALA A 14 -9.26 12.47 -7.89
N LEU A 15 -8.37 13.24 -8.52
CA LEU A 15 -8.26 14.67 -8.25
C LEU A 15 -9.50 15.45 -8.66
N ASN A 16 -10.08 15.16 -9.83
CA ASN A 16 -11.32 15.76 -10.28
C ASN A 16 -12.45 15.47 -9.29
N THR A 17 -12.57 14.21 -8.83
CA THR A 17 -13.56 13.84 -7.81
C THR A 17 -13.36 14.63 -6.51
N LEU A 18 -12.11 14.77 -6.05
CA LEU A 18 -11.78 15.55 -4.85
C LEU A 18 -12.06 17.05 -5.02
N PHE A 19 -11.76 17.62 -6.18
CA PHE A 19 -11.93 19.05 -6.46
C PHE A 19 -13.38 19.42 -6.77
N CYS A 20 -14.15 18.53 -7.38
CA CYS A 20 -15.57 18.74 -7.66
C CYS A 20 -16.45 18.38 -6.45
N GLY A 21 -16.01 17.45 -5.61
CA GLY A 21 -16.81 16.91 -4.50
C GLY A 21 -17.83 15.86 -4.96
N TYR A 22 -17.82 15.50 -6.24
CA TYR A 22 -18.66 14.43 -6.78
C TYR A 22 -17.85 13.59 -7.79
N GLY A 23 -18.14 12.29 -7.84
CA GLY A 23 -17.59 11.36 -8.83
C GLY A 23 -18.71 10.49 -9.41
N ALA A 24 -18.60 10.13 -10.69
CA ALA A 24 -19.54 9.25 -11.36
C ALA A 24 -18.85 7.91 -11.69
N GLU A 25 -19.49 6.81 -11.33
CA GLU A 25 -19.09 5.47 -11.76
C GLU A 25 -19.86 5.07 -13.00
N TYR A 26 -19.13 4.60 -14.01
CA TYR A 26 -19.69 4.25 -15.31
C TYR A 26 -19.94 2.74 -15.41
N SER A 27 -20.90 2.37 -16.25
CA SER A 27 -21.24 0.98 -16.51
C SER A 27 -20.05 0.21 -17.11
N PRO A 28 -19.79 -1.03 -16.67
CA PRO A 28 -18.72 -1.83 -17.25
C PRO A 28 -19.05 -2.20 -18.70
N LEU A 29 -18.04 -2.16 -19.57
CA LEU A 29 -18.18 -2.40 -21.02
C LEU A 29 -18.71 -3.81 -21.37
N CYS A 30 -18.59 -4.76 -20.45
CA CYS A 30 -18.97 -6.16 -20.66
C CYS A 30 -20.45 -6.48 -20.35
N ASN A 31 -21.29 -5.48 -20.05
CA ASN A 31 -22.66 -5.68 -19.54
C ASN A 31 -22.73 -6.60 -18.30
N GLY A 32 -21.60 -6.81 -17.61
CA GLY A 32 -21.45 -7.67 -16.44
C GLY A 32 -22.00 -7.01 -15.18
N ASP A 33 -23.25 -6.56 -15.22
CA ASP A 33 -23.94 -5.92 -14.12
C ASP A 33 -24.48 -6.98 -13.15
N THR A 34 -23.57 -7.57 -12.39
CA THR A 34 -23.91 -8.58 -11.39
C THR A 34 -24.09 -7.94 -10.01
N ARG A 35 -24.89 -8.58 -9.16
CA ARG A 35 -25.08 -8.13 -7.79
C ARG A 35 -23.77 -8.13 -7.01
N GLU A 36 -22.90 -9.10 -7.30
CA GLU A 36 -21.57 -9.24 -6.74
C GLU A 36 -20.70 -8.04 -7.08
N TYR A 37 -20.74 -7.58 -8.33
CA TYR A 37 -19.98 -6.40 -8.76
C TYR A 37 -20.50 -5.12 -8.10
N ARG A 38 -21.82 -4.94 -7.99
CA ARG A 38 -22.42 -3.81 -7.25
C ARG A 38 -22.04 -3.82 -5.77
N ASN A 39 -22.06 -4.99 -5.14
CA ASN A 39 -21.63 -5.15 -3.76
C ASN A 39 -20.15 -4.76 -3.63
N PHE A 40 -19.27 -5.31 -4.46
CA PHE A 40 -17.84 -4.98 -4.49
C PHE A 40 -17.58 -3.47 -4.62
N LEU A 41 -18.33 -2.78 -5.49
CA LEU A 41 -18.21 -1.32 -5.64
C LEU A 41 -18.61 -0.57 -4.36
N THR A 42 -19.73 -0.95 -3.76
CA THR A 42 -20.26 -0.28 -2.56
C THR A 42 -19.51 -0.61 -1.28
N THR A 43 -18.87 -1.78 -1.19
CA THR A 43 -18.13 -2.22 0.01
C THR A 43 -16.65 -1.94 -0.08
N ASP A 44 -15.95 -2.57 -1.02
CA ASP A 44 -14.49 -2.68 -0.98
C ASP A 44 -13.85 -1.52 -1.72
N ILE A 45 -14.37 -1.17 -2.90
CA ILE A 45 -13.92 0.00 -3.65
C ILE A 45 -14.23 1.30 -2.89
N MET A 46 -15.38 1.42 -2.24
CA MET A 46 -15.69 2.60 -1.42
C MET A 46 -14.70 2.79 -0.27
N LYS A 47 -14.25 1.71 0.38
CA LYS A 47 -13.19 1.77 1.39
C LYS A 47 -11.86 2.23 0.79
N MET A 48 -11.44 1.64 -0.33
CA MET A 48 -10.19 2.03 -1.01
C MET A 48 -10.21 3.50 -1.44
N LYS A 49 -11.35 3.99 -1.93
CA LYS A 49 -11.54 5.39 -2.28
C LYS A 49 -11.49 6.30 -1.06
N ALA A 50 -12.18 5.93 0.02
CA ALA A 50 -12.10 6.67 1.29
C ALA A 50 -10.65 6.80 1.76
N GLN A 51 -9.88 5.71 1.67
CA GLN A 51 -8.47 5.72 2.03
C GLN A 51 -7.62 6.62 1.12
N THR A 52 -7.83 6.52 -0.18
CA THR A 52 -7.16 7.36 -1.18
C THR A 52 -7.43 8.84 -0.92
N PHE A 53 -8.69 9.23 -0.69
CA PHE A 53 -9.05 10.61 -0.42
C PHE A 53 -8.55 11.10 0.94
N ALA A 54 -8.52 10.25 1.96
CA ALA A 54 -7.93 10.59 3.25
C ALA A 54 -6.43 10.91 3.10
N LEU A 55 -5.68 10.08 2.36
CA LEU A 55 -4.27 10.32 2.06
C LEU A 55 -4.07 11.62 1.26
N LEU A 56 -4.84 11.82 0.20
CA LEU A 56 -4.75 13.04 -0.61
C LEU A 56 -5.04 14.29 0.21
N LYS A 57 -6.11 14.29 1.02
CA LYS A 57 -6.47 15.42 1.89
C LYS A 57 -5.39 15.71 2.94
N SER A 58 -4.71 14.69 3.45
CA SER A 58 -3.64 14.87 4.45
C SER A 58 -2.43 15.66 3.92
N GLN A 59 -2.20 15.63 2.61
CA GLN A 59 -1.05 16.27 1.95
C GLN A 59 -1.42 17.55 1.18
N LEU A 60 -2.71 17.81 0.98
CA LEU A 60 -3.21 18.96 0.24
C LEU A 60 -3.61 20.10 1.16
N ASN A 61 -3.76 21.29 0.57
CA ASN A 61 -4.25 22.44 1.30
C ASN A 61 -5.68 22.17 1.85
N PRO A 62 -5.98 22.51 3.12
CA PRO A 62 -7.31 22.34 3.71
C PRO A 62 -8.47 22.95 2.92
N PHE A 63 -8.21 23.91 2.02
CA PHE A 63 -9.18 24.43 1.06
C PHE A 63 -9.90 23.33 0.23
N TYR A 64 -9.24 22.20 -0.01
CA TYR A 64 -9.81 21.07 -0.74
C TYR A 64 -10.55 20.06 0.17
N ASP A 65 -10.69 20.36 1.45
CA ASP A 65 -11.47 19.54 2.36
C ASP A 65 -12.97 19.74 2.15
N ARG A 66 -13.54 18.92 1.28
CA ARG A 66 -14.97 18.91 0.98
C ARG A 66 -15.58 17.52 1.11
N LYS A 67 -16.89 17.46 1.28
CA LYS A 67 -17.66 16.22 1.19
C LYS A 67 -17.54 15.66 -0.23
N ILE A 68 -17.33 14.34 -0.34
CA ILE A 68 -17.24 13.62 -1.61
C ILE A 68 -18.41 12.65 -1.70
N SER A 69 -19.20 12.78 -2.76
CA SER A 69 -20.30 11.86 -3.10
C SER A 69 -19.97 11.09 -4.38
N ILE A 70 -20.35 9.81 -4.45
CA ILE A 70 -20.26 8.99 -5.66
C ILE A 70 -21.66 8.60 -6.12
N ILE A 71 -21.91 8.71 -7.41
CA ILE A 71 -23.14 8.25 -8.05
C ILE A 71 -22.79 7.05 -8.92
N HIS A 72 -23.51 5.94 -8.73
CA HIS A 72 -23.31 4.73 -9.51
C HIS A 72 -24.24 4.72 -10.74
N TRP A 73 -23.82 4.15 -11.87
CA TRP A 73 -24.67 4.12 -13.07
C TRP A 73 -26.01 3.37 -12.86
N TYR A 74 -26.06 2.42 -11.91
CA TYR A 74 -27.22 1.60 -11.62
C TYR A 74 -28.14 2.18 -10.53
N ASP A 75 -27.74 3.29 -9.88
CA ASP A 75 -28.45 3.86 -8.76
C ASP A 75 -28.36 5.39 -8.77
N SER A 76 -29.50 6.08 -8.70
CA SER A 76 -29.55 7.54 -8.63
C SER A 76 -29.24 8.11 -7.25
N ALA A 77 -29.08 7.25 -6.23
CA ALA A 77 -28.72 7.70 -4.89
C ALA A 77 -27.26 8.19 -4.81
N GLU A 78 -27.05 9.23 -4.01
CA GLU A 78 -25.70 9.69 -3.67
C GLU A 78 -25.08 8.83 -2.57
N HIS A 79 -23.94 8.22 -2.88
CA HIS A 79 -23.14 7.44 -1.93
C HIS A 79 -22.02 8.32 -1.37
N VAL A 80 -22.22 8.83 -0.16
CA VAL A 80 -21.24 9.69 0.51
C VAL A 80 -20.06 8.86 0.98
N ILE A 81 -18.85 9.24 0.56
CA ILE A 81 -17.63 8.62 1.05
C ILE A 81 -17.39 9.12 2.48
N LYS A 82 -17.46 8.21 3.45
CA LYS A 82 -17.01 8.46 4.82
C LYS A 82 -15.49 8.37 4.84
N ILE A 83 -14.85 9.52 4.84
CA ILE A 83 -13.40 9.64 4.98
C ILE A 83 -13.10 9.56 6.47
N ASP A 84 -12.90 8.34 6.99
CA ASP A 84 -12.45 8.17 8.36
C ASP A 84 -11.05 8.77 8.51
N THR A 85 -10.84 9.53 9.59
CA THR A 85 -9.56 10.16 9.90
C THR A 85 -8.51 9.06 10.14
N ALA A 86 -7.48 9.08 9.29
CA ALA A 86 -6.39 8.10 9.17
C ALA A 86 -6.82 6.77 8.52
N PRO A 87 -6.54 6.57 7.22
CA PRO A 87 -6.85 5.31 6.53
C PRO A 87 -5.93 4.17 6.96
N VAL A 88 -4.84 4.54 7.62
CA VAL A 88 -3.72 3.73 8.02
C VAL A 88 -3.12 4.42 9.25
N SER A 89 -3.16 3.76 10.40
CA SER A 89 -2.53 4.29 11.61
C SER A 89 -1.01 4.31 11.37
N VAL A 90 -0.43 5.51 11.24
CA VAL A 90 1.03 5.69 11.18
C VAL A 90 1.68 5.11 12.43
N GLU A 91 0.94 5.06 13.53
CA GLU A 91 1.33 4.39 14.76
C GLU A 91 1.56 2.88 14.56
N ALA A 92 0.81 2.23 13.66
CA ALA A 92 0.95 0.79 13.38
C ALA A 92 2.32 0.41 12.77
N ILE A 93 2.95 1.33 12.03
CA ILE A 93 4.29 1.16 11.42
C ILE A 93 5.40 1.93 12.15
N SER A 94 5.06 2.63 13.23
CA SER A 94 6.02 3.42 14.00
C SER A 94 7.08 2.57 14.73
N ASN A 95 6.81 1.27 14.91
CA ASN A 95 7.65 0.34 15.67
C ASN A 95 8.82 -0.25 14.87
N TRP A 96 8.97 0.09 13.59
CA TRP A 96 10.10 -0.39 12.81
C TRP A 96 11.40 0.34 13.20
N LYS A 97 12.48 -0.43 13.39
CA LYS A 97 13.84 0.03 13.65
C LYS A 97 14.67 0.03 12.37
N SER A 98 15.52 1.04 12.22
CA SER A 98 16.51 1.12 11.15
C SER A 98 17.61 0.08 11.39
N GLY A 99 17.83 -0.79 10.41
CA GLY A 99 18.59 -2.03 10.60
C GLY A 99 20.07 -1.80 10.88
N SER A 100 20.58 -2.51 11.90
CA SER A 100 22.01 -2.77 12.14
C SER A 100 22.64 -3.72 11.10
N ARG A 101 21.85 -4.20 10.13
CA ARG A 101 22.22 -5.17 9.09
C ARG A 101 22.49 -4.42 7.79
N SER A 102 23.61 -4.73 7.13
CA SER A 102 23.95 -4.12 5.85
C SER A 102 23.06 -4.69 4.74
N ILE A 103 21.98 -3.96 4.43
CA ILE A 103 21.02 -4.30 3.36
C ILE A 103 21.74 -4.50 2.01
N GLU A 104 22.74 -3.69 1.73
CA GLU A 104 23.55 -3.80 0.51
C GLU A 104 24.27 -5.14 0.37
N LYS A 105 24.78 -5.71 1.48
CA LYS A 105 25.41 -7.04 1.46
C LYS A 105 24.40 -8.13 1.15
N GLU A 106 23.19 -8.04 1.71
CA GLU A 106 22.12 -9.01 1.46
C GLU A 106 21.58 -8.89 0.03
N LEU A 107 21.45 -7.67 -0.51
CA LEU A 107 21.09 -7.45 -1.92
C LEU A 107 22.11 -8.08 -2.86
N LYS A 108 23.41 -7.87 -2.62
CA LYS A 108 24.49 -8.49 -3.40
C LYS A 108 24.44 -10.01 -3.32
N LYS A 109 24.19 -10.57 -2.14
CA LYS A 109 24.04 -12.02 -1.95
C LYS A 109 22.82 -12.58 -2.70
N ALA A 110 21.74 -11.81 -2.77
CA ALA A 110 20.53 -12.16 -3.52
C ALA A 110 20.65 -11.91 -5.04
N GLY A 111 21.74 -11.30 -5.52
CA GLY A 111 21.90 -10.93 -6.92
C GLY A 111 20.96 -9.82 -7.38
N LEU A 112 20.46 -9.00 -6.46
CA LEU A 112 19.50 -7.92 -6.72
C LEU A 112 20.19 -6.55 -6.72
N THR A 113 19.76 -5.67 -7.64
CA THR A 113 20.21 -4.28 -7.70
C THR A 113 19.34 -3.33 -6.87
N SER A 114 18.10 -3.73 -6.59
CA SER A 114 17.15 -2.97 -5.78
C SER A 114 16.27 -3.91 -4.94
N PRO A 115 15.81 -3.47 -3.75
CA PRO A 115 14.86 -4.23 -2.94
C PRO A 115 13.55 -4.51 -3.69
N THR A 116 13.00 -5.71 -3.47
CA THR A 116 11.69 -6.16 -3.97
C THR A 116 10.79 -6.57 -2.81
N TYR A 117 9.50 -6.80 -3.06
CA TYR A 117 8.57 -7.33 -2.03
C TYR A 117 9.06 -8.65 -1.44
N SER A 118 9.50 -9.60 -2.29
CA SER A 118 10.03 -10.89 -1.84
C SER A 118 11.31 -10.76 -1.02
N PHE A 119 12.19 -9.82 -1.38
CA PHE A 119 13.39 -9.53 -0.61
C PHE A 119 13.04 -8.97 0.77
N ALA A 120 12.15 -7.97 0.84
CA ALA A 120 11.73 -7.38 2.11
C ALA A 120 11.07 -8.41 3.05
N LEU A 121 10.19 -9.26 2.52
CA LEU A 121 9.58 -10.37 3.27
C LEU A 121 10.60 -11.42 3.70
N GLY A 122 11.58 -11.73 2.84
CA GLY A 122 12.66 -12.66 3.12
C GLY A 122 13.55 -12.23 4.28
N LEU A 123 13.83 -10.92 4.39
CA LEU A 123 14.65 -10.36 5.48
C LEU A 123 14.04 -10.55 6.86
N VAL A 124 12.72 -10.64 6.96
CA VAL A 124 11.99 -10.78 8.23
C VAL A 124 11.38 -12.18 8.42
N SER A 125 11.70 -13.13 7.54
CA SER A 125 11.17 -14.50 7.61
C SER A 125 11.71 -15.31 8.80
N ASN A 126 12.85 -14.91 9.38
CA ASN A 126 13.41 -15.54 10.57
C ASN A 126 13.03 -14.77 11.83
N PRO A 127 12.59 -15.41 12.93
CA PRO A 127 12.21 -14.72 14.17
C PRO A 127 13.31 -13.84 14.78
N SER A 128 14.57 -14.28 14.69
CA SER A 128 15.72 -13.49 15.15
C SER A 128 15.94 -12.22 14.31
N ASP A 129 15.67 -12.30 13.01
CA ASP A 129 15.83 -11.16 12.11
C ASP A 129 14.65 -10.18 12.27
N ALA A 130 13.42 -10.71 12.38
CA ALA A 130 12.22 -9.91 12.63
C ALA A 130 12.33 -9.10 13.94
N SER A 131 12.70 -9.75 15.05
CA SER A 131 12.87 -9.06 16.33
C SER A 131 13.95 -7.97 16.30
N ALA A 132 15.02 -8.14 15.51
CA ALA A 132 16.06 -7.13 15.33
C ALA A 132 15.58 -5.87 14.58
N THR A 133 14.48 -5.99 13.82
CA THR A 133 13.85 -4.87 13.12
C THR A 133 12.80 -4.13 13.96
N MET A 134 12.52 -4.57 15.20
CA MET A 134 11.59 -3.89 16.09
C MET A 134 12.31 -2.86 16.97
N LEU A 135 11.68 -1.69 17.17
CA LEU A 135 12.11 -0.73 18.19
C LEU A 135 11.78 -1.29 19.58
N THR A 136 12.77 -1.27 20.47
CA THR A 136 12.55 -1.59 21.88
C THR A 136 11.69 -0.50 22.53
N LYS A 137 10.72 -0.89 23.37
CA LYS A 137 9.88 0.07 24.11
C LYS A 137 10.76 1.06 24.87
N GLY A 138 10.62 2.36 24.58
CA GLY A 138 11.39 3.44 25.20
C GLY A 138 12.64 3.91 24.43
N ALA A 139 12.89 3.42 23.21
CA ALA A 139 13.94 3.96 22.36
C ALA A 139 13.48 5.25 21.66
N ASP A 140 14.24 6.33 21.82
CA ASP A 140 13.75 7.69 21.56
C ASP A 140 13.86 8.19 20.10
N LYS A 141 14.32 7.37 19.16
CA LYS A 141 14.15 7.57 17.70
C LYS A 141 14.80 6.43 16.90
N PRO A 142 14.22 6.03 15.75
CA PRO A 142 14.93 5.17 14.81
C PRO A 142 16.20 5.84 14.29
N THR A 143 17.29 5.08 14.16
CA THR A 143 18.55 5.57 13.59
C THR A 143 18.31 6.13 12.18
N PRO A 144 18.98 7.21 11.75
CA PRO A 144 18.85 7.70 10.38
C PRO A 144 19.22 6.61 9.36
N LEU A 145 18.41 6.46 8.32
CA LEU A 145 18.71 5.58 7.18
C LEU A 145 19.77 6.27 6.31
N ALA A 146 20.82 5.55 5.94
CA ALA A 146 21.98 6.13 5.27
C ALA A 146 21.98 5.88 3.76
N THR A 147 21.41 4.76 3.30
CA THR A 147 21.45 4.35 1.90
C THR A 147 20.07 4.30 1.26
N LEU A 148 20.01 4.48 -0.07
CA LEU A 148 18.75 4.35 -0.82
C LEU A 148 18.13 2.96 -0.64
N ALA A 149 18.96 1.92 -0.61
CA ALA A 149 18.52 0.53 -0.42
C ALA A 149 17.85 0.33 0.95
N GLU A 150 18.39 0.96 2.01
CA GLU A 150 17.76 0.95 3.34
C GLU A 150 16.41 1.68 3.32
N VAL A 151 16.34 2.85 2.70
CA VAL A 151 15.10 3.61 2.57
C VAL A 151 14.03 2.82 1.82
N GLN A 152 14.39 2.21 0.68
CA GLN A 152 13.48 1.41 -0.13
C GLN A 152 12.99 0.17 0.62
N THR A 153 13.92 -0.59 1.23
CA THR A 153 13.57 -1.79 2.00
C THR A 153 12.63 -1.44 3.15
N ARG A 154 12.93 -0.33 3.85
CA ARG A 154 12.10 0.15 4.94
C ARG A 154 10.67 0.48 4.51
N HIS A 155 10.52 1.25 3.43
CA HIS A 155 9.19 1.61 2.92
C HIS A 155 8.42 0.38 2.44
N LEU A 156 9.08 -0.57 1.77
CA LEU A 156 8.44 -1.82 1.35
C LEU A 156 7.95 -2.63 2.56
N SER A 157 8.78 -2.76 3.59
CA SER A 157 8.42 -3.46 4.83
C SER A 157 7.24 -2.83 5.56
N GLU A 158 7.23 -1.50 5.69
CA GLU A 158 6.12 -0.76 6.28
C GLU A 158 4.84 -0.95 5.46
N LEU A 159 4.91 -0.78 4.13
CA LEU A 159 3.79 -1.01 3.21
C LEU A 159 3.22 -2.43 3.38
N LEU A 160 4.07 -3.45 3.44
CA LEU A 160 3.65 -4.84 3.61
C LEU A 160 2.94 -5.07 4.95
N GLN A 161 3.33 -4.38 6.02
CA GLN A 161 2.61 -4.44 7.29
C GLN A 161 1.25 -3.75 7.19
N LEU A 162 1.18 -2.58 6.56
CA LEU A 162 -0.08 -1.84 6.37
C LEU A 162 -1.11 -2.63 5.55
N ARG A 163 -0.64 -3.48 4.64
CA ARG A 163 -1.49 -4.39 3.86
C ARG A 163 -1.61 -5.79 4.47
N SER A 164 -1.20 -5.98 5.73
CA SER A 164 -1.34 -7.23 6.49
C SER A 164 -0.61 -8.45 5.90
N PHE A 165 0.39 -8.23 5.05
CA PHE A 165 1.34 -9.27 4.63
C PHE A 165 2.43 -9.51 5.67
N VAL A 166 2.65 -8.54 6.55
CA VAL A 166 3.54 -8.63 7.72
C VAL A 166 2.74 -8.31 8.98
N GLU A 167 2.95 -9.09 10.02
CA GLU A 167 2.32 -8.92 11.33
C GLU A 167 3.02 -7.83 12.17
N SER A 168 2.42 -7.43 13.28
CA SER A 168 3.05 -6.49 14.23
C SER A 168 4.32 -7.03 14.90
N SER A 169 4.53 -8.35 14.84
CA SER A 169 5.76 -9.05 15.23
C SER A 169 6.88 -8.94 14.17
N HIS A 170 6.61 -8.24 13.07
CA HIS A 170 7.42 -8.17 11.84
C HIS A 170 7.60 -9.51 11.12
N MET A 171 6.86 -10.55 11.50
CA MET A 171 6.87 -11.83 10.79
C MET A 171 5.90 -11.80 9.60
N PRO A 172 6.20 -12.51 8.50
CA PRO A 172 5.25 -12.66 7.40
C PRO A 172 3.97 -13.38 7.85
N SER A 173 2.81 -12.83 7.48
CA SER A 173 1.51 -13.49 7.68
C SER A 173 1.34 -14.68 6.72
N PRO A 174 0.27 -15.49 6.79
CA PRO A 174 0.01 -16.54 5.82
C PRO A 174 0.03 -16.04 4.36
N PHE A 175 -0.50 -14.83 4.10
CA PHE A 175 -0.46 -14.20 2.78
C PHE A 175 0.97 -13.73 2.41
N GLY A 176 1.73 -13.20 3.37
CA GLY A 176 3.14 -12.86 3.14
C GLY A 176 3.98 -14.10 2.79
N ASN A 177 3.71 -15.24 3.42
CA ASN A 177 4.35 -16.51 3.10
C ASN A 177 3.94 -17.06 1.72
N ALA A 178 2.69 -16.83 1.30
CA ALA A 178 2.23 -17.14 -0.05
C ALA A 178 3.02 -16.33 -1.09
N ILE A 179 3.24 -15.03 -0.85
CA ILE A 179 4.08 -14.17 -1.71
C ILE A 179 5.51 -14.72 -1.83
N ILE A 180 6.15 -15.03 -0.70
CA ILE A 180 7.51 -15.59 -0.69
C ILE A 180 7.56 -16.87 -1.53
N SER A 181 6.56 -17.75 -1.38
CA SER A 181 6.49 -19.03 -2.08
C SER A 181 6.25 -18.86 -3.58
N ALA A 182 5.39 -17.92 -3.97
CA ALA A 182 5.10 -17.59 -5.36
C ALA A 182 6.36 -17.08 -6.09
N PHE A 183 7.10 -16.16 -5.46
CA PHE A 183 8.34 -15.61 -6.03
C PHE A 183 9.49 -16.62 -6.05
N LYS A 184 9.60 -17.50 -5.05
CA LYS A 184 10.58 -18.62 -5.07
C LYS A 184 10.33 -19.59 -6.21
N SER A 185 9.06 -19.82 -6.56
CA SER A 185 8.68 -20.74 -7.63
C SER A 185 8.94 -20.14 -9.03
N HIS A 186 9.03 -18.81 -9.13
CA HIS A 186 9.27 -18.11 -10.40
C HIS A 186 10.38 -17.07 -10.27
N PRO A 187 11.64 -17.48 -9.99
CA PRO A 187 12.76 -16.57 -9.76
C PRO A 187 13.17 -15.77 -11.00
N ALA A 188 12.78 -16.23 -12.19
CA ALA A 188 13.01 -15.56 -13.47
C ALA A 188 11.84 -14.67 -13.90
N SER A 189 10.80 -14.52 -13.07
CA SER A 189 9.69 -13.63 -13.41
C SER A 189 10.21 -12.20 -13.58
N PRO A 190 9.89 -11.56 -14.71
CA PRO A 190 10.12 -10.14 -14.88
C PRO A 190 9.61 -9.31 -13.69
N ALA A 191 10.35 -8.28 -13.30
CA ALA A 191 10.00 -7.38 -12.19
C ALA A 191 8.61 -6.75 -12.37
N GLU A 192 8.13 -6.60 -13.60
CA GLU A 192 6.78 -6.15 -13.98
C GLU A 192 5.64 -7.01 -13.40
N PHE A 193 5.89 -8.29 -13.09
CA PHE A 193 4.87 -9.14 -12.45
C PHE A 193 4.78 -8.92 -10.94
N HIS A 194 5.73 -8.20 -10.34
CA HIS A 194 5.74 -8.00 -8.89
C HIS A 194 4.57 -7.13 -8.44
N ASP A 195 4.34 -6.03 -9.12
CA ASP A 195 3.22 -5.12 -8.84
C ASP A 195 1.89 -5.78 -9.15
N THR A 196 1.83 -6.54 -10.26
CA THR A 196 0.61 -7.27 -10.65
C THR A 196 0.25 -8.34 -9.61
N LEU A 197 1.23 -9.09 -9.10
CA LEU A 197 1.02 -10.10 -8.07
C LEU A 197 0.62 -9.47 -6.73
N PHE A 198 1.23 -8.32 -6.39
CA PHE A 198 0.85 -7.56 -5.21
C PHE A 198 -0.61 -7.10 -5.30
N ILE A 199 -1.01 -6.48 -6.41
CA ILE A 199 -2.38 -6.04 -6.66
C ILE A 199 -3.35 -7.23 -6.62
N ALA A 200 -3.00 -8.36 -7.24
CA ALA A 200 -3.84 -9.55 -7.25
C ALA A 200 -4.07 -10.16 -5.86
N LEU A 201 -3.16 -9.94 -4.91
CA LEU A 201 -3.29 -10.38 -3.52
C LEU A 201 -3.91 -9.32 -2.61
N GLU A 202 -4.03 -8.09 -3.10
CA GLU A 202 -4.62 -6.96 -2.41
C GLU A 202 -6.13 -6.85 -2.65
N LEU A 203 -6.60 -7.33 -3.81
CA LEU A 203 -7.99 -7.44 -4.24
C LEU A 203 -8.66 -8.72 -3.70
#